data_AF-A0A834A817-F1
#
_entry.id   AF-A0A834A817-F1
#
_cell.length_a   1.000
_cell.length_b   1.000
_cell.length_c   1.000
_cell.angle_alpha   90.00
_cell.angle_beta   90.00
_cell.angle_gamma   90.00
#
_symmetry.space_group_name_H-M   'P 1'
#
loop_
_entity.id
_entity.type
_entity.pdbx_description
1 polymer ?
#
loop_
_entity_poly.entity_id
_entity_poly.type
_entity_poly.pdbx_seq_one_letter_code
_entity_poly.pdbx_strand_id
1 'polypeptide(L)'
;MGSMFRSEEVSLVQLFLPTAAAYTCVSQLGELGLVEFRDLNASVSAFQRRFVVDVRRCEELEKIFTFLQEEVWRAGLTLPQPEAGLPAPPPRDLLRIQEETDRLAQELREVRKNHQTLRARLHELQLHTAVLGQGQGAQLAATHTDGPSERTPLLQSPGGPHQDLRVKASLPRG
;
A
#
# COMPACT_ATOMS: atom_id res chain seq x y z
N MET A 1 -5.51 -36.42 27.19
CA MET A 1 -4.03 -36.37 27.18
C MET A 1 -3.47 -37.80 27.08
N GLY A 2 -3.74 -38.53 25.99
CA GLY A 2 -3.34 -39.94 25.82
C GLY A 2 -2.79 -40.30 24.42
N SER A 3 -2.64 -39.31 23.53
CA SER A 3 -2.31 -39.50 22.11
C SER A 3 -0.81 -39.38 21.78
N MET A 4 0.09 -39.27 22.76
CA MET A 4 1.53 -39.11 22.47
C MET A 4 2.21 -40.38 21.94
N PHE A 5 1.64 -41.57 22.16
CA PHE A 5 2.27 -42.85 21.79
C PHE A 5 1.58 -43.59 20.63
N ARG A 6 0.40 -43.14 20.19
CA ARG A 6 -0.36 -43.74 19.08
C ARG A 6 -1.12 -42.67 18.32
N SER A 7 -1.32 -42.86 17.02
CA SER A 7 -2.16 -42.01 16.19
C SER A 7 -3.57 -41.92 16.76
N GLU A 8 -4.20 -40.75 16.59
CA GLU A 8 -5.60 -40.53 16.93
C GLU A 8 -6.51 -41.34 16.01
N GLU A 9 -7.66 -41.78 16.53
CA GLU A 9 -8.63 -42.51 15.71
C GLU A 9 -9.27 -41.56 14.70
N VAL A 10 -9.25 -41.96 13.43
CA VAL A 10 -9.84 -41.19 12.32
C VAL A 10 -11.03 -41.95 11.74
N SER A 11 -12.08 -41.22 11.38
CA SER A 11 -13.29 -41.79 10.76
C SER A 11 -13.56 -41.13 9.42
N LEU A 12 -13.95 -41.94 8.43
CA LEU A 12 -14.36 -41.45 7.11
C LEU A 12 -15.84 -41.10 7.13
N VAL A 13 -16.15 -39.83 6.88
CA VAL A 13 -17.52 -39.33 6.83
C VAL A 13 -17.84 -38.84 5.42
N GLN A 14 -19.05 -39.12 4.94
CA GLN A 14 -19.57 -38.59 3.69
C GLN A 14 -20.47 -37.38 3.96
N LEU A 15 -20.14 -36.23 3.38
CA LEU A 15 -20.88 -34.98 3.54
C LEU A 15 -21.80 -34.74 2.34
N PHE A 16 -23.08 -34.50 2.59
CA PHE A 16 -24.05 -34.07 1.58
C PHE A 16 -24.42 -32.61 1.85
N LEU A 17 -23.96 -31.71 0.99
CA LEU A 17 -24.13 -30.27 1.17
C LEU A 17 -24.98 -29.68 0.03
N PRO A 18 -26.04 -28.91 0.33
CA PRO A 18 -26.71 -28.11 -0.68
C PRO A 18 -25.80 -26.97 -1.11
N THR A 19 -25.84 -26.60 -2.40
CA THR A 19 -24.96 -25.59 -2.99
C THR A 19 -25.05 -24.22 -2.31
N ALA A 20 -26.23 -23.87 -1.80
CA ALA A 20 -26.46 -22.60 -1.10
C ALA A 20 -25.77 -22.52 0.28
N ALA A 21 -25.60 -23.65 0.97
CA ALA A 21 -24.98 -23.71 2.30
C ALA A 21 -23.52 -24.19 2.26
N ALA A 22 -23.07 -24.70 1.11
CA ALA A 22 -21.74 -25.29 0.96
C ALA A 22 -20.62 -24.34 1.43
N TYR A 23 -20.71 -23.05 1.09
CA TYR A 23 -19.71 -22.06 1.51
C TYR A 23 -19.61 -21.95 3.03
N THR A 24 -20.74 -21.68 3.70
CA THR A 24 -20.80 -21.48 5.16
C THR A 24 -20.40 -22.74 5.93
N CYS A 25 -20.82 -23.92 5.48
CA CYS A 25 -20.47 -25.17 6.14
C CYS A 25 -18.97 -25.47 5.99
N VAL A 26 -18.42 -25.31 4.78
CA VAL A 26 -16.99 -25.57 4.53
C VAL A 26 -16.11 -24.54 5.25
N SER A 27 -16.53 -23.28 5.32
CA SER A 27 -15.79 -22.24 6.05
C SER A 27 -15.71 -22.54 7.54
N GLN A 28 -16.83 -22.91 8.17
CA GLN A 28 -16.87 -23.32 9.57
C GLN A 28 -16.04 -24.58 9.83
N LEU A 29 -16.09 -25.57 8.93
CA LEU A 29 -15.23 -26.76 9.04
C LEU A 29 -13.74 -26.40 8.93
N GLY A 30 -13.40 -25.41 8.10
CA GLY A 30 -12.04 -24.88 7.97
C GLY A 30 -11.56 -24.15 9.23
N GLU A 31 -12.45 -23.38 9.88
CA GLU A 31 -12.17 -22.72 11.16
C GLU A 31 -11.93 -23.71 12.30
N LEU A 32 -12.65 -24.84 12.30
CA LEU A 32 -12.42 -25.92 13.27
C LEU A 32 -11.07 -26.62 13.04
N GLY A 33 -10.62 -26.76 11.78
CA GLY A 33 -9.30 -27.32 11.46
C GLY A 33 -9.15 -28.82 11.75
N LEU A 34 -10.25 -29.56 11.90
CA LEU A 34 -10.27 -30.98 12.29
C LEU A 34 -10.55 -31.94 11.13
N VAL A 35 -10.79 -31.43 9.92
CA VAL A 35 -11.22 -32.23 8.77
C VAL A 35 -10.18 -32.25 7.66
N GLU A 36 -9.99 -33.42 7.06
CA GLU A 36 -9.18 -33.61 5.86
C GLU A 36 -10.09 -34.01 4.68
N PHE A 37 -10.06 -33.23 3.60
CA PHE A 37 -10.85 -33.51 2.40
C PHE A 37 -10.10 -34.43 1.45
N ARG A 38 -10.74 -35.51 1.00
CA ARG A 38 -10.22 -36.40 -0.04
C ARG A 38 -10.70 -35.94 -1.42
N ASP A 39 -9.80 -35.90 -2.40
CA ASP A 39 -10.15 -35.57 -3.77
C ASP A 39 -10.92 -36.71 -4.44
N LEU A 40 -12.23 -36.51 -4.63
CA LEU A 40 -13.09 -37.43 -5.38
C LEU A 40 -12.99 -37.22 -6.91
N ASN A 41 -12.43 -36.10 -7.36
CA ASN A 41 -12.36 -35.68 -8.76
C ASN A 41 -10.93 -35.71 -9.30
N ALA A 42 -10.12 -36.70 -8.90
CA ALA A 42 -8.73 -36.82 -9.32
C ALA A 42 -8.55 -36.99 -10.85
N SER A 43 -9.57 -37.48 -11.55
CA SER A 43 -9.59 -37.64 -13.01
C SER A 43 -9.95 -36.36 -13.77
N VAL A 44 -10.44 -35.32 -13.08
CA VAL A 44 -10.88 -34.06 -13.69
C VAL A 44 -9.77 -33.03 -13.57
N SER A 45 -9.38 -32.44 -14.70
CA SER A 45 -8.38 -31.37 -14.75
C SER A 45 -8.82 -30.19 -13.88
N ALA A 46 -7.85 -29.51 -13.24
CA ALA A 46 -8.10 -28.36 -12.38
C ALA A 46 -8.97 -27.29 -13.07
N PHE A 47 -8.81 -27.08 -14.37
CA PHE A 47 -9.55 -26.06 -15.15
C PHE A 47 -11.03 -26.37 -15.39
N GLN A 48 -11.43 -27.64 -15.30
CA GLN A 48 -12.81 -28.07 -15.53
C GLN A 48 -13.61 -28.16 -14.22
N ARG A 49 -12.98 -27.87 -13.09
CA ARG A 49 -13.64 -27.90 -11.79
C ARG A 49 -14.62 -26.72 -11.66
N ARG A 50 -15.69 -26.94 -10.89
CA ARG A 50 -16.83 -26.02 -10.79
C ARG A 50 -16.48 -24.61 -10.29
N PHE A 51 -15.47 -24.47 -9.43
CA PHE A 51 -15.15 -23.22 -8.71
C PHE A 51 -13.87 -22.51 -9.23
N VAL A 52 -13.41 -22.83 -10.44
CA VAL A 52 -12.17 -22.27 -10.99
C VAL A 52 -12.23 -20.75 -11.15
N VAL A 53 -13.40 -20.23 -11.52
CA VAL A 53 -13.58 -18.78 -11.71
C VAL A 53 -13.40 -18.04 -10.38
N ASP A 54 -13.97 -18.57 -9.30
CA ASP A 54 -13.86 -17.96 -7.98
C ASP A 54 -12.43 -18.05 -7.43
N VAL A 55 -11.72 -19.15 -7.69
CA VAL A 55 -10.30 -19.29 -7.32
C VAL A 55 -9.43 -18.28 -8.05
N ARG A 56 -9.61 -18.13 -9.37
CA ARG A 56 -8.86 -17.13 -10.16
C ARG A 56 -9.11 -15.70 -9.70
N ARG A 57 -10.35 -15.39 -9.32
CA ARG A 57 -10.72 -14.09 -8.75
C ARG A 57 -9.95 -13.81 -7.46
N CYS A 58 -9.80 -14.80 -6.58
CA CYS A 58 -8.98 -14.67 -5.37
C CYS A 58 -7.49 -14.52 -5.69
N GLU A 59 -6.96 -15.26 -6.67
CA GLU A 59 -5.56 -15.13 -7.14
C GLU A 59 -5.27 -13.72 -7.69
N GLU A 60 -6.22 -13.11 -8.40
CA GLU A 60 -6.10 -11.72 -8.87
C GLU A 60 -6.10 -10.73 -7.71
N LEU A 61 -7.00 -10.91 -6.75
CA LEU A 61 -7.07 -10.08 -5.55
C LEU A 61 -5.79 -10.16 -4.70
N GLU A 62 -5.20 -11.34 -4.57
CA GLU A 62 -3.92 -11.56 -3.87
C GLU A 62 -2.75 -10.78 -4.52
N LYS A 63 -2.72 -10.72 -5.86
CA LYS A 63 -1.72 -9.90 -6.57
C LYS A 63 -1.86 -8.41 -6.24
N ILE A 64 -3.10 -7.93 -6.09
CA ILE A 64 -3.35 -6.54 -5.73
C ILE A 64 -2.94 -6.29 -4.27
N PHE A 65 -3.25 -7.20 -3.34
CA PHE A 65 -2.79 -7.09 -1.96
C PHE A 65 -1.27 -7.06 -1.85
N THR A 66 -0.56 -7.92 -2.59
CA THR A 66 0.91 -7.90 -2.66
C THR A 66 1.41 -6.54 -3.15
N PHE A 67 0.81 -5.99 -4.20
CA PHE A 67 1.16 -4.64 -4.69
C PHE A 67 0.93 -3.55 -3.62
N LEU A 68 -0.22 -3.57 -2.94
CA LEU A 68 -0.52 -2.60 -1.89
C LEU A 68 0.46 -2.72 -0.72
N GLN A 69 0.79 -3.93 -0.31
CA GLN A 69 1.76 -4.21 0.74
C GLN A 69 3.15 -3.65 0.40
N GLU A 70 3.61 -3.81 -0.85
CA GLU A 70 4.86 -3.22 -1.34
C GLU A 70 4.84 -1.68 -1.34
N GLU A 71 3.72 -1.05 -1.71
CA GLU A 71 3.59 0.40 -1.67
C GLU A 71 3.63 0.93 -0.22
N VAL A 72 2.99 0.23 0.73
CA VAL A 72 3.02 0.56 2.15
C VAL A 72 4.45 0.43 2.70
N TRP A 73 5.17 -0.64 2.36
CA TRP A 73 6.57 -0.78 2.73
C TRP A 73 7.46 0.29 2.12
N ARG A 74 7.21 0.70 0.87
CA ARG A 74 7.93 1.83 0.24
C ARG A 74 7.65 3.17 0.91
N ALA A 75 6.47 3.33 1.52
CA ALA A 75 6.16 4.49 2.35
C ALA A 75 6.84 4.45 3.74
N GLY A 76 7.52 3.36 4.09
CA GLY A 76 8.17 3.18 5.39
C GLY A 76 7.19 2.81 6.51
N LEU A 77 5.97 2.40 6.17
CA LEU A 77 4.95 1.98 7.12
C LEU A 77 5.06 0.47 7.35
N THR A 78 5.00 0.04 8.60
CA THR A 78 4.95 -1.37 8.97
C THR A 78 3.50 -1.79 9.17
N LEU A 79 3.05 -2.82 8.45
CA LEU A 79 1.75 -3.42 8.70
C LEU A 79 1.79 -4.24 10.00
N PRO A 80 0.79 -4.13 10.89
CA PRO A 80 0.66 -5.02 12.04
C PRO A 80 0.48 -6.46 11.56
N GLN A 81 0.98 -7.43 12.35
CA GLN A 81 0.72 -8.83 12.05
C GLN A 81 -0.79 -9.11 12.15
N PRO A 82 -1.35 -9.93 11.24
CA PRO A 82 -2.75 -10.33 11.33
C PRO A 82 -3.03 -10.99 12.67
N GLU A 83 -4.11 -10.58 13.34
CA GLU A 83 -4.58 -11.30 14.53
C GLU A 83 -5.01 -12.72 14.10
N ALA A 84 -4.53 -13.73 14.83
CA ALA A 84 -4.83 -15.11 14.50
C ALA A 84 -6.31 -15.42 14.73
N GLY A 85 -6.98 -15.99 13.71
CA GLY A 85 -8.36 -16.47 13.82
C GLY A 85 -9.44 -15.52 13.34
N LEU A 86 -9.20 -14.75 12.27
CA LEU A 86 -10.28 -14.02 11.61
C LEU A 86 -11.30 -15.01 11.02
N PRO A 87 -12.60 -14.84 11.30
CA PRO A 87 -13.63 -15.69 10.71
C PRO A 87 -13.65 -15.52 9.20
N ALA A 88 -14.03 -16.58 8.49
CA ALA A 88 -14.13 -16.53 7.04
C ALA A 88 -15.18 -15.47 6.61
N PRO A 89 -14.81 -14.51 5.75
CA PRO A 89 -15.74 -13.48 5.31
C PRO A 89 -16.87 -14.13 4.47
N PRO A 90 -18.11 -13.66 4.57
CA PRO A 90 -19.18 -14.17 3.72
C PRO A 90 -18.93 -13.80 2.25
N PRO A 91 -19.52 -14.53 1.28
CA PRO A 91 -19.24 -14.33 -0.15
C PRO A 91 -19.68 -12.96 -0.66
N ARG A 92 -20.62 -12.30 0.00
CA ARG A 92 -21.05 -10.93 -0.33
C ARG A 92 -19.98 -9.89 0.02
N ASP A 93 -19.27 -10.12 1.12
CA ASP A 93 -18.23 -9.21 1.57
C ASP A 93 -16.98 -9.38 0.71
N LEU A 94 -16.72 -10.58 0.18
CA LEU A 94 -15.66 -10.79 -0.81
C LEU A 94 -15.81 -9.88 -2.04
N LEU A 95 -17.05 -9.71 -2.56
CA LEU A 95 -17.30 -8.80 -3.69
C LEU A 95 -16.94 -7.36 -3.33
N ARG A 96 -17.38 -6.91 -2.14
CA ARG A 96 -17.13 -5.55 -1.64
C ARG A 96 -15.65 -5.29 -1.44
N ILE A 97 -14.96 -6.22 -0.76
CA ILE A 97 -13.52 -6.15 -0.53
C ILE A 97 -12.78 -6.04 -1.85
N GLN A 98 -13.19 -6.79 -2.87
CA GLN A 98 -12.57 -6.66 -4.18
C GLN A 98 -12.77 -5.27 -4.78
N GLU A 99 -14.00 -4.77 -4.85
CA GLU A 99 -14.29 -3.46 -5.44
C GLU A 99 -13.52 -2.34 -4.71
N GLU A 100 -13.47 -2.39 -3.38
CA GLU A 100 -12.72 -1.45 -2.55
C GLU A 100 -11.21 -1.56 -2.79
N THR A 101 -10.69 -2.78 -2.87
CA THR A 101 -9.25 -3.05 -3.11
C THR A 101 -8.83 -2.61 -4.51
N ASP A 102 -9.66 -2.86 -5.52
CA ASP A 102 -9.45 -2.42 -6.90
C ASP A 102 -9.42 -0.89 -6.99
N ARG A 103 -10.39 -0.23 -6.35
CA ARG A 103 -10.46 1.23 -6.28
C ARG A 103 -9.23 1.82 -5.60
N LEU A 104 -8.84 1.29 -4.44
CA LEU A 104 -7.66 1.75 -3.70
C LEU A 104 -6.38 1.58 -4.54
N ALA A 105 -6.26 0.46 -5.24
CA ALA A 105 -5.11 0.21 -6.11
C ALA A 105 -5.06 1.18 -7.31
N GLN A 106 -6.21 1.57 -7.87
CA GLN A 106 -6.27 2.60 -8.92
C GLN A 106 -5.87 3.97 -8.39
N GLU A 107 -6.46 4.41 -7.28
CA GLU A 107 -6.15 5.69 -6.63
C GLU A 107 -4.65 5.80 -6.31
N LEU A 108 -4.05 4.73 -5.77
CA LEU A 108 -2.62 4.72 -5.43
C LEU A 108 -1.71 4.77 -6.66
N ARG A 109 -2.08 4.07 -7.76
CA ARG A 109 -1.34 4.15 -9.03
C ARG A 109 -1.39 5.55 -9.63
N GLU A 110 -2.54 6.22 -9.56
CA GLU A 110 -2.69 7.60 -10.02
C GLU A 110 -1.86 8.57 -9.19
N VAL A 111 -1.94 8.48 -7.86
CA VAL A 111 -1.12 9.29 -6.94
C VAL A 111 0.36 9.09 -7.22
N ARG A 112 0.81 7.85 -7.40
CA ARG A 112 2.21 7.55 -7.72
C ARG A 112 2.64 8.17 -9.05
N LYS A 113 1.82 8.06 -10.09
CA LYS A 113 2.09 8.68 -11.41
C LYS A 113 2.17 10.20 -11.30
N ASN A 114 1.23 10.81 -10.57
CA ASN A 114 1.19 12.26 -10.35
C ASN A 114 2.41 12.74 -9.58
N HIS A 115 2.81 12.01 -8.53
CA HIS A 115 3.99 12.30 -7.73
C HIS A 115 5.28 12.23 -8.55
N GLN A 116 5.44 11.20 -9.38
CA GLN A 116 6.59 11.08 -10.29
C GLN A 116 6.63 12.24 -11.30
N THR A 117 5.50 12.59 -11.89
CA THR A 117 5.39 13.72 -12.83
C THR A 117 5.76 15.04 -12.17
N LEU A 118 5.24 15.29 -10.96
CA LEU A 118 5.53 16.50 -10.21
C LEU A 118 7.01 16.58 -9.80
N ARG A 119 7.60 15.47 -9.35
CA ARG A 119 9.04 15.39 -9.05
C ARG A 119 9.91 15.68 -10.27
N ALA A 120 9.55 15.15 -11.43
CA ALA A 120 10.28 15.42 -12.67
C ALA A 120 10.23 16.92 -13.04
N ARG A 121 9.03 17.53 -13.00
CA ARG A 121 8.86 18.97 -13.27
C ARG A 121 9.61 19.84 -12.27
N LEU A 122 9.58 19.48 -10.98
CA LEU A 122 10.32 20.19 -9.95
C LEU A 122 11.83 20.12 -10.20
N HIS A 123 12.34 18.96 -10.58
CA HIS A 123 13.75 18.80 -10.93
C HIS A 123 14.13 19.67 -12.14
N GLU A 124 13.32 19.68 -13.19
CA GLU A 124 13.52 20.53 -14.38
C GLU A 124 13.57 22.02 -14.00
N LEU A 125 12.63 22.49 -13.17
CA LEU A 125 12.60 23.86 -12.68
C LEU A 125 13.83 24.20 -11.80
N GLN A 126 14.30 23.26 -10.98
CA GLN A 126 15.53 23.44 -10.21
C GLN A 126 16.75 23.60 -11.12
N LEU A 127 16.84 22.83 -12.20
CA LEU A 127 17.90 22.98 -13.19
C LEU A 127 17.82 24.34 -13.90
N HIS A 128 16.63 24.77 -14.33
CA HIS A 128 16.45 26.08 -14.96
C HIS A 128 16.83 27.24 -14.02
N THR A 129 16.41 27.20 -12.76
CA THR A 129 16.77 28.24 -11.78
C THR A 129 18.28 28.27 -11.50
N ALA A 130 18.97 27.13 -11.46
CA ALA A 130 20.42 27.07 -11.31
C ALA A 130 21.15 27.70 -12.52
N VAL A 131 20.69 27.42 -13.75
CA VAL A 131 21.25 28.02 -14.97
C VAL A 131 21.06 29.54 -14.98
N LEU A 132 19.86 30.01 -14.65
CA LEU A 132 19.57 31.45 -14.58
C LEU A 132 20.41 32.14 -13.49
N GLY A 133 20.60 31.51 -12.34
CA GLY A 133 21.46 32.02 -11.26
C GLY A 133 22.93 32.15 -11.67
N GLN A 134 23.47 31.18 -12.42
CA GLN A 134 24.84 31.26 -12.96
C GLN A 134 24.97 32.32 -14.06
N GLY A 135 23.96 32.46 -14.93
CA GLY A 135 23.94 33.48 -15.99
C GLY A 135 23.94 34.91 -15.43
N GLN A 136 23.10 35.19 -14.42
CA GLN A 136 23.05 36.50 -13.76
C GLN A 136 24.37 36.83 -13.01
N GLY A 137 25.04 35.84 -12.41
CA GLY A 137 26.35 36.03 -11.80
C GLY A 137 27.47 36.31 -12.81
N ALA A 138 27.43 35.68 -13.99
CA ALA A 138 28.43 35.88 -15.04
C ALA A 138 28.26 37.21 -15.80
N GLN A 139 27.02 37.68 -16.00
CA GLN A 139 26.76 38.97 -16.66
C GLN A 139 27.13 40.18 -15.81
N LEU A 140 27.08 40.06 -14.48
CA LEU A 140 27.58 41.10 -13.56
C LEU A 140 29.11 41.15 -13.48
N ALA A 141 29.81 40.05 -13.78
CA ALA A 141 31.28 40.03 -13.83
C ALA A 141 31.87 40.60 -15.13
N ALA A 142 31.10 40.63 -16.22
CA ALA A 142 31.55 41.10 -17.54
C ALA A 142 31.29 42.60 -17.81
N THR A 143 30.74 43.35 -16.85
CA THR A 143 30.41 44.78 -17.01
C THR A 143 31.01 45.64 -15.90
N HIS A 144 32.29 45.46 -15.56
CA HIS A 144 33.01 46.42 -14.72
C HIS A 144 34.48 46.60 -15.14
N THR A 145 34.68 47.24 -16.30
CA THR A 145 35.82 48.16 -16.52
C THR A 145 35.30 49.36 -17.30
N ASP A 146 34.74 50.35 -16.58
CA ASP A 146 34.94 51.79 -16.80
C ASP A 146 33.80 52.63 -16.20
N GLY A 147 34.20 53.64 -15.42
CA GLY A 147 33.40 54.85 -15.17
C GLY A 147 32.63 54.93 -13.84
N PRO A 148 32.82 56.00 -13.04
CA PRO A 148 32.18 56.15 -11.74
C PRO A 148 30.81 56.86 -11.82
N SER A 149 30.00 56.56 -10.80
CA SER A 149 28.95 57.39 -10.21
C SER A 149 27.65 57.63 -10.98
N GLU A 150 26.59 56.97 -10.51
CA GLU A 150 25.36 57.55 -9.94
C GLU A 150 24.18 56.64 -10.27
N ARG A 151 23.61 55.99 -9.25
CA ARG A 151 22.17 55.68 -9.13
C ARG A 151 21.88 55.00 -7.78
N THR A 152 21.25 55.78 -6.90
CA THR A 152 20.18 55.43 -5.94
C THR A 152 19.88 53.93 -5.68
N PRO A 153 19.85 53.48 -4.40
CA PRO A 153 19.46 52.12 -4.07
C PRO A 153 17.94 52.03 -3.88
N LEU A 154 17.26 51.26 -4.73
CA LEU A 154 15.91 50.77 -4.46
C LEU A 154 15.83 49.29 -4.85
N LEU A 155 16.13 48.42 -3.90
CA LEU A 155 15.23 47.35 -3.48
C LEU A 155 15.84 46.66 -2.25
N GLN A 156 15.18 46.82 -1.12
CA GLN A 156 15.47 46.10 0.11
C GLN A 156 15.17 44.60 -0.06
N SER A 157 15.99 43.78 0.59
CA SER A 157 15.82 42.34 0.77
C SER A 157 14.47 42.01 1.45
N PRO A 158 13.71 41.00 1.00
CA PRO A 158 12.62 40.46 1.80
C PRO A 158 13.21 39.51 2.86
N GLY A 159 13.51 40.06 4.03
CA GLY A 159 13.65 39.27 5.25
C GLY A 159 12.28 38.72 5.64
N GLY A 160 12.09 37.40 5.49
CA GLY A 160 10.90 36.71 5.95
C GLY A 160 10.83 36.65 7.49
N PRO A 161 9.64 36.72 8.11
CA PRO A 161 9.48 36.70 9.56
C PRO A 161 9.33 35.25 10.06
N HIS A 162 10.43 34.56 10.34
CA HIS A 162 10.41 33.36 11.18
C HIS A 162 11.71 33.27 11.98
N GLN A 163 11.76 33.94 13.12
CA GLN A 163 12.67 33.60 14.21
C GLN A 163 12.25 34.39 15.46
N ASP A 164 11.25 33.88 16.17
CA ASP A 164 11.13 34.01 17.63
C ASP A 164 9.92 33.22 18.14
N LEU A 165 10.06 31.89 18.19
CA LEU A 165 9.22 31.03 19.03
C LEU A 165 10.15 30.18 19.90
N ARG A 166 10.65 30.82 20.95
CA ARG A 166 11.40 30.18 22.03
C ARG A 166 10.42 29.36 22.87
N VAL A 167 10.46 28.04 22.69
CA VAL A 167 9.69 27.07 23.49
C VAL A 167 10.11 27.19 24.96
N LYS A 168 9.25 27.73 25.82
CA LYS A 168 9.38 27.59 27.28
C LYS A 168 8.82 26.23 27.67
N ALA A 169 9.69 25.29 27.99
CA ALA A 169 9.32 24.06 28.68
C ALA A 169 9.05 24.39 30.15
N SER A 170 7.78 24.34 30.58
CA SER A 170 7.40 24.34 32.00
C SER A 170 6.89 22.94 32.36
N LEU A 171 7.69 22.26 33.18
CA LEU A 171 7.34 21.04 33.93
C LEU A 171 6.13 21.32 34.85
N PRO A 172 5.20 20.38 35.07
CA PRO A 172 4.40 20.38 36.28
C PRO A 172 5.04 19.49 37.35
N ARG A 173 5.34 20.09 38.51
CA ARG A 173 5.42 19.41 39.81
C ARG A 173 4.25 19.92 40.65
N GLY A 174 3.50 19.03 41.26
CA GLY A 174 2.38 19.32 42.17
C GLY A 174 1.28 18.29 42.00
#